data_AF-A0AAC9W156-F1
#
_entry.id   AF-A0AAC9W156-F1
#
_cell.length_a   1.000
_cell.length_b   1.000
_cell.length_c   1.000
_cell.angle_alpha   90.00
_cell.angle_beta   90.00
_cell.angle_gamma   90.00
#
_symmetry.space_group_name_H-M   'P 1'
#
loop_
_entity.id
_entity.type
_entity.pdbx_description
1 polymer ?
#
loop_
_entity_poly.entity_id
_entity_poly.type
_entity_poly.pdbx_seq_one_letter_code
_entity_poly.pdbx_strand_id
1 'polypeptide(L)' 'MTPNETETEKLTGIYPIDIKAACLAVKVLLKRGLEIAVIKIGNKGVCFLQRMKGFIFPFRWKQLLLL' A
#
# COMPACT_ATOMS: atom_id res chain seq x y z
N MET A 1 9.65 -1.34 4.14
CA MET A 1 9.49 -1.94 2.80
C MET A 1 8.30 -1.31 2.07
N THR A 2 8.36 -1.20 0.73
CA THR A 2 7.39 -0.44 -0.09
C THR A 2 6.81 -1.26 -1.26
N PRO A 3 6.15 -2.42 -1.02
CA PRO A 3 5.71 -3.28 -2.12
C PRO A 3 4.55 -2.70 -2.92
N ASN A 4 4.47 -3.06 -4.20
CA ASN A 4 3.28 -2.92 -5.04
C ASN A 4 2.29 -4.10 -4.83
N GLU A 5 1.21 -4.16 -5.60
CA GLU A 5 0.13 -5.13 -5.44
C GLU A 5 0.61 -6.58 -5.58
N THR A 6 1.32 -6.89 -6.67
CA THR A 6 1.83 -8.24 -6.95
C THR A 6 2.90 -8.67 -5.95
N GLU A 7 3.79 -7.76 -5.55
CA GLU A 7 4.78 -8.03 -4.50
C GLU A 7 4.10 -8.29 -3.15
N THR A 8 3.05 -7.53 -2.84
CA THR A 8 2.27 -7.69 -1.61
C THR A 8 1.64 -9.07 -1.54
N GLU A 9 1.03 -9.53 -2.62
CA GLU A 9 0.44 -10.87 -2.69
C GLU A 9 1.50 -11.96 -2.48
N LYS A 10 2.64 -11.87 -3.19
CA LYS A 10 3.74 -12.83 -3.03
C LYS A 10 4.28 -12.89 -1.60
N LEU A 11 4.37 -11.74 -0.93
CA LEU A 11 4.91 -11.66 0.42
C LEU A 11 3.89 -12.08 1.47
N THR A 12 2.62 -11.74 1.31
CA THR A 12 1.64 -11.83 2.40
C THR A 12 0.54 -12.85 2.17
N GLY A 13 0.38 -13.34 0.94
CA GLY A 13 -0.77 -14.13 0.50
C GLY A 13 -2.05 -13.30 0.31
N ILE A 14 -1.97 -11.97 0.43
CA ILE A 14 -3.11 -11.05 0.34
C ILE A 14 -2.88 -10.11 -0.84
N TYR A 15 -3.78 -10.14 -1.82
CA TYR A 15 -3.80 -9.14 -2.88
C TYR A 15 -4.53 -7.87 -2.39
N PRO A 16 -3.88 -6.69 -2.36
CA PRO A 16 -4.43 -5.48 -1.74
C PRO A 16 -5.40 -4.73 -2.69
N ILE A 17 -6.57 -5.32 -2.97
CA ILE A 17 -7.57 -4.71 -3.87
C ILE A 17 -8.13 -3.36 -3.38
N ASP A 18 -8.07 -3.12 -2.08
CA ASP A 18 -8.59 -1.94 -1.40
C ASP A 18 -7.75 -1.58 -0.15
N ILE A 19 -8.12 -0.48 0.51
CA ILE A 19 -7.43 0.03 1.70
C ILE A 19 -7.46 -1.01 2.83
N LYS A 20 -8.59 -1.71 3.01
CA LYS A 20 -8.75 -2.68 4.11
C LYS A 20 -7.82 -3.87 3.92
N ALA A 21 -7.75 -4.41 2.71
CA ALA A 21 -6.84 -5.48 2.32
C ALA A 21 -5.37 -5.06 2.43
N ALA A 22 -5.03 -3.85 1.96
CA ALA A 22 -3.68 -3.31 2.11
C ALA A 22 -3.27 -3.19 3.59
N CYS A 23 -4.14 -2.66 4.44
CA CYS A 23 -3.79 -2.52 5.85
C CYS A 23 -3.75 -3.88 6.60
N LEU A 24 -4.42 -4.93 6.11
CA LEU A 24 -4.22 -6.30 6.58
C LEU A 24 -2.85 -6.85 6.16
N ALA A 25 -2.47 -6.66 4.90
CA ALA A 25 -1.17 -7.08 4.38
C ALA A 25 0.00 -6.37 5.11
N VAL A 26 -0.15 -5.07 5.42
CA VAL A 26 0.83 -4.35 6.25
C VAL A 26 1.02 -5.03 7.61
N LYS A 27 -0.06 -5.44 8.28
CA LYS A 27 0.05 -6.13 9.58
C LYS A 27 0.82 -7.45 9.47
N VAL A 28 0.66 -8.19 8.38
CA VAL A 28 1.44 -9.43 8.13
C VAL A 28 2.93 -9.10 8.01
N LEU A 29 3.28 -8.07 7.24
CA LEU A 29 4.66 -7.63 7.06
C LEU A 29 5.30 -7.18 8.39
N LEU A 30 4.60 -6.37 9.18
CA LEU A 30 5.10 -5.93 10.49
C LEU A 30 5.29 -7.10 11.46
N LYS A 31 4.35 -8.06 11.49
CA LYS A 31 4.49 -9.28 12.30
C LYS A 31 5.70 -10.14 11.93
N ARG A 32 6.23 -9.98 10.70
CA ARG A 32 7.44 -10.67 10.22
C ARG A 32 8.73 -9.89 10.50
N GLY A 33 8.67 -8.83 11.30
CA GLY A 33 9.84 -8.08 11.77
C GLY A 33 10.14 -6.81 10.98
N LEU A 34 9.31 -6.43 10.01
CA LEU A 34 9.43 -5.11 9.39
C LEU A 34 9.03 -4.03 10.39
N GLU A 35 9.87 -3.02 10.55
CA GLU A 35 9.54 -1.86 11.38
C GLU A 35 8.50 -0.94 10.69
N ILE A 36 8.58 -0.85 9.35
CA ILE A 36 7.70 -0.03 8.53
C ILE A 36 7.36 -0.75 7.23
N ALA A 37 6.07 -0.73 6.87
CA ALA A 37 5.61 -1.14 5.55
C ALA A 37 4.63 -0.14 4.94
N VAL A 38 4.77 0.10 3.63
CA VAL A 38 4.02 1.07 2.83
C VAL A 38 3.53 0.37 1.57
N ILE A 39 2.24 0.03 1.51
CA ILE A 39 1.67 -0.73 0.39
C ILE A 39 1.05 0.22 -0.62
N LYS A 40 1.55 0.18 -1.86
CA LYS A 40 1.05 0.96 -2.99
C LYS A 40 -0.13 0.23 -3.64
N ILE A 41 -1.19 0.97 -3.94
CA ILE A 41 -2.42 0.46 -4.58
C ILE A 41 -2.74 1.32 -5.81
N GLY A 42 -1.79 1.42 -6.75
CA GLY A 42 -1.91 2.21 -7.98
C GLY A 42 -2.57 3.60 -7.79
N ASN A 43 -3.64 3.83 -8.55
CA ASN A 43 -4.45 5.05 -8.54
C ASN A 43 -5.37 5.18 -7.30
N LYS A 44 -5.42 4.18 -6.41
CA LYS A 44 -6.20 4.22 -5.15
C LYS A 44 -5.38 4.75 -3.96
N GLY A 45 -4.07 4.97 -4.12
CA GLY A 45 -3.21 5.54 -3.07
C GLY A 45 -2.36 4.52 -2.34
N VAL A 46 -2.05 4.81 -1.07
CA VAL A 46 -1.05 4.06 -0.30
C VAL A 46 -1.50 3.87 1.16
N CYS A 47 -1.52 2.62 1.66
CA CYS A 47 -1.66 2.34 3.11
C CYS A 47 -0.27 2.19 3.75
N PHE A 48 -0.02 2.89 4.87
CA PHE A 48 1.22 2.75 5.63
C PHE A 48 0.96 2.51 7.12
N LEU A 49 1.89 1.83 7.78
CA LEU A 49 1.79 1.56 9.21
C LEU A 49 3.20 1.50 9.80
N GLN A 50 3.46 2.37 10.77
CA GLN A 50 4.61 2.37 11.69
C GLN A 50 4.03 2.30 13.12
N ARG A 51 4.85 2.44 14.16
CA ARG A 51 4.40 2.84 15.52
C ARG A 51 3.41 4.02 15.51
N MET A 52 3.31 4.80 14.42
CA MET A 52 2.14 5.61 14.05
C MET A 52 1.42 5.04 12.80
N LYS A 53 0.09 5.03 12.82
CA LYS A 53 -0.77 4.56 11.69
C LYS A 53 -1.28 5.76 10.88
N GLY A 54 -1.37 5.65 9.55
CA GLY A 54 -1.97 6.69 8.70
C GLY A 54 -2.22 6.24 7.25
N PHE A 55 -2.88 7.10 6.47
CA PHE A 55 -3.13 6.87 5.04
C PHE A 55 -2.80 8.14 4.26
N ILE A 56 -2.12 8.02 3.12
CA ILE A 56 -1.83 9.15 2.22
C ILE A 56 -2.63 8.94 0.94
N PHE A 57 -3.53 9.89 0.67
CA PHE A 57 -4.28 9.90 -0.58
C PHE A 57 -3.36 10.23 -1.76
N PRO A 58 -3.61 9.66 -2.95
CA PRO A 58 -2.84 10.02 -4.13
C PRO A 58 -3.14 11.47 -4.53
N PHE A 59 -2.16 12.12 -5.16
CA PHE A 59 -2.41 13.40 -5.81
C PHE A 59 -3.47 13.24 -6.91
N ARG A 60 -4.44 14.15 -6.97
CA ARG A 60 -5.33 14.25 -8.14
C ARG A 60 -4.53 14.86 -9.29
N TRP A 61 -4.16 14.04 -10.26
CA TRP A 61 -3.54 14.51 -11.49
C TRP A 61 -4.58 14.56 -12.61
N LYS A 62 -4.63 15.68 -13.34
CA LYS A 62 -5.32 15.76 -14.64
C LYS A 62 -4.25 15.60 -15.72
N GLN A 63 -4.38 14.55 -16.53
CA GLN A 63 -3.58 14.43 -17.74
C GLN A 63 -3.99 15.56 -18.69
N LEU A 64 -3.09 16.51 -18.93
CA LEU A 64 -3.22 17.38 -20.10
C LEU A 64 -3.05 16.47 -21.32
N LEU A 65 -4.16 16.21 -22.01
CA LEU A 65 -4.11 15.79 -23.41
C LEU A 65 -3.42 16.93 -24.17
N LEU A 66 -2.15 16.73 -24.51
CA LEU A 66 -1.52 17.50 -25.58
C LEU A 66 -2.22 17.04 -26.87
N LEU A 67 -3.22 17.81 -27.29
CA LEU A 67 -3.75 17.81 -28.65
C LEU A 67 -2.72 18.44 -29.59
#